data_AF-A0AA43EH76-F1
#
_entry.id   AF-A0AA43EH76-F1
#
_cell.length_a   1.000
_cell.length_b   1.000
_cell.length_c   1.000
_cell.angle_alpha   90.00
_cell.angle_beta   90.00
_cell.angle_gamma   90.00
#
_symmetry.space_group_name_H-M   'P 1'
#
loop_
_entity.id
_entity.type
_entity.pdbx_description
1 polymer ?
#
loop_
_entity_poly.entity_id
_entity_poly.type
_entity_poly.pdbx_seq_one_letter_code
_entity_poly.pdbx_strand_id
1 'polypeptide(L)'
;MNISGRARISALMLAALTLGGLAAWGFINYAREPELTAELRGYALAEELGCHGCHGPRGTGGVANPGSRDGDVPAWDGGTAMMFVRNDDEIREWIMDGKPWRLALRDSLDARRRANREQRIRDAFPKAGEVSLHPRPLEPAELPLTMPAYRDVIDEHQLEDLVAYYKAVADYTEMPEDARRGYRAARSLGCFGCHGPGGLLGVDNPRSFKGYVPPWRGPDYQELVKNHDELRAWILDGNIPRLNDNRIARFFMRRQVVRMPAYRGVIADSTLAEIEGYIDWLSRDGS
;
A
#
# COMPACT_ATOMS: atom_id res chain seq x y z
N MET A 1 -17.58 -17.63 61.80
CA MET A 1 -17.66 -17.72 60.32
C MET A 1 -16.73 -18.85 59.86
N ASN A 2 -17.28 -19.92 59.28
CA ASN A 2 -16.55 -21.19 59.11
C ASN A 2 -15.50 -21.11 57.98
N ILE A 3 -14.36 -21.79 58.13
CA ILE A 3 -13.20 -21.72 57.20
C ILE A 3 -13.61 -22.03 55.74
N SER A 4 -14.57 -22.93 55.56
CA SER A 4 -15.19 -23.29 54.27
C SER A 4 -15.90 -22.12 53.57
N GLY A 5 -16.55 -21.22 54.33
CA GLY A 5 -17.25 -20.05 53.76
C GLY A 5 -16.28 -18.99 53.23
N ARG A 6 -15.15 -18.78 53.92
CA ARG A 6 -14.08 -17.88 53.47
C ARG A 6 -13.41 -18.39 52.19
N ALA A 7 -13.11 -19.68 52.11
CA ALA A 7 -12.50 -20.28 50.92
C ALA A 7 -13.39 -20.15 49.67
N ARG A 8 -14.72 -20.31 49.82
CA ARG A 8 -15.68 -20.14 48.73
C ARG A 8 -15.78 -18.69 48.24
N ILE A 9 -15.82 -17.71 49.17
CA ILE A 9 -15.85 -16.29 48.81
C ILE A 9 -14.55 -15.89 48.12
N SER A 10 -13.39 -16.34 48.61
CA SER A 10 -12.10 -16.09 47.97
C SER A 10 -12.00 -16.71 46.58
N ALA A 11 -12.50 -17.94 46.37
CA ALA A 11 -12.53 -18.58 45.06
C ALA A 11 -13.44 -17.84 44.06
N LEU A 12 -14.62 -17.40 44.50
CA LEU A 12 -15.53 -16.61 43.67
C LEU A 12 -14.96 -15.23 43.30
N MET A 13 -14.31 -14.55 44.25
CA MET A 13 -13.62 -13.28 43.97
C MET A 13 -12.47 -13.47 42.98
N LEU A 14 -11.68 -14.54 43.13
CA LEU A 14 -10.59 -14.83 42.21
C LEU A 14 -11.12 -15.11 40.79
N ALA A 15 -12.18 -15.93 40.68
CA ALA A 15 -12.84 -16.23 39.41
C ALA A 15 -13.40 -14.97 38.74
N ALA A 16 -14.08 -14.09 39.50
CA ALA A 16 -14.61 -12.83 39.00
C ALA A 16 -13.50 -11.87 38.53
N LEU A 17 -12.39 -11.79 39.26
CA LEU A 17 -11.23 -10.98 38.87
C LEU A 17 -10.56 -11.54 37.60
N THR A 18 -10.43 -12.85 37.47
CA THR A 18 -9.87 -13.47 36.26
C THR A 18 -10.78 -13.28 35.04
N LEU A 19 -12.08 -13.46 35.19
CA LEU A 19 -13.04 -13.27 34.09
C LEU A 19 -13.12 -11.79 33.70
N GLY A 20 -13.15 -10.88 34.67
CA GLY A 20 -13.06 -9.44 34.42
C GLY A 20 -11.76 -9.04 33.74
N GLY A 21 -10.64 -9.64 34.16
CA GLY A 21 -9.33 -9.44 33.53
C GLY A 21 -9.26 -9.94 32.09
N LEU A 22 -9.79 -11.13 31.81
CA LEU A 22 -9.87 -11.69 30.46
C LEU A 22 -10.80 -10.89 29.55
N ALA A 23 -11.96 -10.45 30.06
CA ALA A 23 -12.89 -9.62 29.31
C ALA A 23 -12.29 -8.24 29.01
N ALA A 24 -11.63 -7.61 29.99
CA ALA A 24 -10.93 -6.35 29.77
C ALA A 24 -9.75 -6.51 28.80
N TRP A 25 -8.99 -7.60 28.90
CA TRP A 25 -7.90 -7.92 27.97
C TRP A 25 -8.42 -8.15 26.54
N GLY A 26 -9.49 -8.93 26.40
CA GLY A 26 -10.17 -9.15 25.12
C GLY A 26 -10.69 -7.84 24.51
N PHE A 27 -11.37 -7.01 25.31
CA PHE A 27 -11.85 -5.71 24.86
C PHE A 27 -10.71 -4.75 24.47
N ILE A 28 -9.60 -4.74 25.21
CA ILE A 28 -8.43 -3.91 24.88
C ILE A 28 -7.79 -4.38 23.58
N ASN A 29 -7.69 -5.69 23.34
CA ASN A 29 -7.15 -6.20 22.08
C ASN A 29 -8.09 -5.87 20.92
N TYR A 30 -9.39 -6.12 21.07
CA TYR A 30 -10.40 -5.76 20.07
C TYR A 30 -10.39 -4.26 19.74
N ALA A 31 -10.36 -3.38 20.74
CA ALA A 31 -10.29 -1.93 20.51
C ALA A 31 -8.95 -1.46 19.91
N ARG A 32 -7.91 -2.30 19.95
CA ARG A 32 -6.60 -2.06 19.32
C ARG A 32 -6.46 -2.76 17.97
N GLU A 33 -7.40 -3.62 17.59
CA GLU A 33 -7.37 -4.24 16.27
C GLU A 33 -7.42 -3.10 15.24
N PRO A 34 -6.46 -3.07 14.30
CA PRO A 34 -6.51 -2.10 13.23
C PRO A 34 -7.76 -2.35 12.39
N GLU A 35 -8.61 -1.35 12.20
CA GLU A 35 -9.52 -1.35 11.06
C GLU A 35 -8.69 -1.06 9.82
N LEU A 36 -8.09 -2.10 9.26
CA LEU A 36 -7.25 -1.98 8.07
C LEU A 36 -8.14 -1.52 6.92
N THR A 37 -7.79 -0.36 6.34
CA THR A 37 -8.39 0.10 5.08
C THR A 37 -8.07 -0.91 3.97
N ALA A 38 -8.79 -0.85 2.84
CA ALA A 38 -8.55 -1.77 1.72
C ALA A 38 -7.08 -1.73 1.25
N GLU A 39 -6.48 -0.54 1.25
CA GLU A 39 -5.07 -0.33 0.90
C GLU A 39 -4.12 -1.04 1.88
N LEU A 40 -4.40 -0.98 3.19
CA LEU A 40 -3.59 -1.64 4.21
C LEU A 40 -3.71 -3.17 4.16
N ARG A 41 -4.93 -3.68 3.92
CA ARG A 41 -5.14 -5.12 3.69
C ARG A 41 -4.43 -5.58 2.42
N GLY A 42 -4.51 -4.79 1.35
CA GLY A 42 -3.80 -5.04 0.11
C GLY A 42 -2.29 -5.02 0.29
N TYR A 43 -1.74 -4.10 1.07
CA TYR A 43 -0.32 -4.08 1.43
C TYR A 43 0.11 -5.36 2.16
N ALA A 44 -0.63 -5.75 3.20
CA ALA A 44 -0.34 -6.97 3.95
C ALA A 44 -0.42 -8.22 3.07
N LEU A 45 -1.43 -8.29 2.20
CA LEU A 45 -1.59 -9.38 1.25
C LEU A 45 -0.47 -9.39 0.20
N ALA A 46 -0.06 -8.23 -0.31
CA ALA A 46 1.07 -8.12 -1.24
C ALA A 46 2.41 -8.55 -0.60
N GLU A 47 2.59 -8.29 0.69
CA GLU A 47 3.72 -8.81 1.47
C GLU A 47 3.65 -10.34 1.58
N GLU A 48 2.48 -10.89 1.95
CA GLU A 48 2.25 -12.33 2.10
C GLU A 48 2.45 -13.10 0.78
N LEU A 49 1.94 -12.55 -0.32
CA LEU A 49 2.07 -13.12 -1.67
C LEU A 49 3.45 -12.88 -2.30
N GLY A 50 4.33 -12.13 -1.64
CA GLY A 50 5.69 -11.86 -2.09
C GLY A 50 5.80 -10.87 -3.26
N CYS A 51 4.76 -10.07 -3.53
CA CYS A 51 4.72 -9.09 -4.63
C CYS A 51 5.90 -8.11 -4.56
N HIS A 52 6.24 -7.66 -3.36
CA HIS A 52 7.36 -6.74 -3.12
C HIS A 52 8.74 -7.34 -3.43
N GLY A 53 8.85 -8.67 -3.51
CA GLY A 53 10.09 -9.34 -3.90
C GLY A 53 10.52 -8.97 -5.32
N CYS A 54 9.57 -8.75 -6.23
CA CYS A 54 9.83 -8.34 -7.61
C CYS A 54 9.65 -6.83 -7.82
N HIS A 55 8.59 -6.25 -7.25
CA HIS A 55 8.24 -4.82 -7.40
C HIS A 55 8.95 -3.90 -6.40
N GLY A 56 9.93 -4.43 -5.66
CA GLY A 56 10.67 -3.70 -4.65
C GLY A 56 9.87 -3.40 -3.38
N PRO A 57 10.54 -2.86 -2.35
CA PRO A 57 9.90 -2.57 -1.06
C PRO A 57 8.70 -1.63 -1.24
N ARG A 58 7.52 -2.06 -0.80
CA ARG A 58 6.25 -1.32 -0.93
C ARG A 58 5.86 -0.96 -2.38
N GLY A 59 6.41 -1.67 -3.36
CA GLY A 59 6.12 -1.41 -4.77
C GLY A 59 6.84 -0.22 -5.38
N THR A 60 7.86 0.33 -4.72
CA THR A 60 8.58 1.53 -5.21
C THR A 60 9.91 1.22 -5.89
N GLY A 61 10.05 0.00 -6.43
CA GLY A 61 11.26 -0.43 -7.12
C GLY A 61 11.04 -1.59 -8.09
N GLY A 62 12.13 -2.26 -8.47
CA GLY A 62 12.10 -3.32 -9.45
C GLY A 62 13.37 -4.16 -9.41
N VAL A 63 13.22 -5.49 -9.42
CA VAL A 63 14.37 -6.37 -9.66
C VAL A 63 14.78 -6.33 -11.12
N ALA A 64 16.07 -6.48 -11.41
CA ALA A 64 16.56 -6.50 -12.79
C ALA A 64 15.90 -7.63 -13.58
N ASN A 65 15.44 -7.29 -14.79
CA ASN A 65 14.80 -8.18 -15.75
C ASN A 65 15.44 -7.99 -17.14
N PRO A 66 16.66 -8.53 -17.36
CA PRO A 66 17.38 -8.33 -18.61
C PRO A 66 16.56 -8.78 -19.83
N GLY A 67 16.46 -7.91 -20.83
CA GLY A 67 15.63 -8.12 -22.02
C GLY A 67 14.22 -7.56 -21.91
N SER A 68 13.79 -7.08 -20.74
CA SER A 68 12.60 -6.21 -20.66
C SER A 68 12.91 -4.83 -21.24
N ARG A 69 11.87 -4.09 -21.63
CA ARG A 69 12.01 -2.76 -22.23
C ARG A 69 12.85 -1.80 -21.38
N ASP A 70 12.62 -1.82 -20.07
CA ASP A 70 13.24 -0.92 -19.11
C ASP A 70 14.39 -1.60 -18.33
N GLY A 71 14.58 -2.91 -18.54
CA GLY A 71 15.65 -3.71 -17.95
C GLY A 71 15.35 -4.21 -16.53
N ASP A 72 14.18 -3.89 -15.99
CA ASP A 72 13.71 -4.26 -14.66
C ASP A 72 12.22 -4.65 -14.65
N VAL A 73 11.74 -5.09 -13.49
CA VAL A 73 10.32 -5.24 -13.16
C VAL A 73 9.76 -3.86 -12.81
N PRO A 74 8.60 -3.44 -13.37
CA PRO A 74 8.07 -2.10 -13.14
C PRO A 74 7.71 -1.83 -11.67
N ALA A 75 8.18 -0.72 -11.12
CA ALA A 75 7.61 -0.15 -9.89
C ALA A 75 6.17 0.31 -10.11
N TRP A 76 5.39 0.41 -9.03
CA TRP A 76 4.03 0.93 -9.08
C TRP A 76 4.03 2.47 -8.97
N ASP A 77 4.99 3.08 -8.27
CA ASP A 77 5.04 4.52 -8.06
C ASP A 77 5.71 5.31 -9.21
N GLY A 78 5.80 6.63 -9.03
CA GLY A 78 6.63 7.49 -9.88
C GLY A 78 6.18 7.63 -11.34
N GLY A 79 4.96 7.21 -11.66
CA GLY A 79 4.42 7.21 -13.02
C GLY A 79 4.84 5.99 -13.85
N THR A 80 5.64 5.07 -13.31
CA THR A 80 6.07 3.83 -13.99
C THR A 80 4.87 2.95 -14.33
N ALA A 81 3.96 2.78 -13.37
CA ALA A 81 2.66 2.13 -13.53
C ALA A 81 1.90 2.58 -14.78
N MET A 82 1.88 3.89 -15.07
CA MET A 82 1.13 4.49 -16.17
C MET A 82 1.65 4.11 -17.55
N MET A 83 2.87 3.56 -17.65
CA MET A 83 3.41 3.03 -18.90
C MET A 83 2.83 1.66 -19.27
N PHE A 84 2.33 0.92 -18.28
CA PHE A 84 1.89 -0.48 -18.42
C PHE A 84 0.38 -0.66 -18.24
N VAL A 85 -0.26 0.22 -17.45
CA VAL A 85 -1.67 0.18 -17.10
C VAL A 85 -2.42 1.37 -17.70
N ARG A 86 -3.57 1.11 -18.33
CA ARG A 86 -4.44 2.15 -18.90
C ARG A 86 -5.66 2.51 -18.08
N ASN A 87 -6.15 1.58 -17.27
CA ASN A 87 -7.38 1.68 -16.50
C ASN A 87 -7.35 0.66 -15.35
N ASP A 88 -8.33 0.75 -14.46
CA ASP A 88 -8.45 -0.15 -13.30
C ASP A 88 -8.60 -1.62 -13.70
N ASP A 89 -9.21 -1.90 -14.85
CA ASP A 89 -9.40 -3.26 -15.34
C ASP A 89 -8.06 -3.88 -15.74
N GLU A 90 -7.15 -3.13 -16.37
CA GLU A 90 -5.81 -3.63 -16.67
C GLU A 90 -5.00 -3.92 -15.41
N ILE A 91 -5.24 -3.23 -14.28
CA ILE A 91 -4.64 -3.59 -12.99
C ILE A 91 -5.10 -4.97 -12.57
N ARG A 92 -6.42 -5.23 -12.64
CA ARG A 92 -7.02 -6.53 -12.33
C ARG A 92 -6.47 -7.63 -13.23
N GLU A 93 -6.38 -7.37 -14.54
CA GLU A 93 -5.84 -8.34 -15.50
C GLU A 93 -4.35 -8.63 -15.25
N TRP A 94 -3.54 -7.63 -14.86
CA TRP A 94 -2.15 -7.88 -14.47
C TRP A 94 -2.05 -8.80 -13.24
N ILE A 95 -2.87 -8.58 -12.22
CA ILE A 95 -2.86 -9.38 -10.99
C ILE A 95 -3.42 -10.80 -11.27
N MET A 96 -4.56 -10.88 -11.92
CA MET A 96 -5.27 -12.15 -12.10
C MET A 96 -4.64 -13.01 -13.19
N ASP A 97 -4.22 -12.41 -14.30
CA ASP A 97 -3.80 -13.13 -15.50
C ASP A 97 -2.31 -12.97 -15.81
N GLY A 98 -1.57 -12.17 -15.03
CA GLY A 98 -0.16 -11.88 -15.29
C GLY A 98 0.08 -11.01 -16.52
N LYS A 99 -0.96 -10.68 -17.29
CA LYS A 99 -0.89 -9.81 -18.46
C LYS A 99 -2.29 -9.39 -18.95
N PRO A 100 -2.51 -8.10 -19.27
CA PRO A 100 -3.73 -7.62 -19.89
C PRO A 100 -4.06 -8.30 -21.21
N TRP A 101 -5.36 -8.51 -21.45
CA TRP A 101 -5.88 -9.09 -22.69
C TRP A 101 -5.34 -8.36 -23.92
N ARG A 102 -5.30 -7.02 -23.86
CA ARG A 102 -4.78 -6.18 -24.95
C ARG A 102 -3.34 -6.55 -25.33
N LEU A 103 -2.48 -6.79 -24.35
CA LEU A 103 -1.08 -7.14 -24.59
C LEU A 103 -0.95 -8.60 -25.05
N ALA A 104 -1.71 -9.53 -24.44
CA ALA A 104 -1.76 -10.91 -24.88
C ALA A 104 -2.22 -11.05 -26.34
N LEU A 105 -3.26 -10.31 -26.73
CA LEU A 105 -3.74 -10.25 -28.11
C LEU A 105 -2.67 -9.69 -29.05
N ARG A 106 -1.99 -8.60 -28.67
CA ARG A 106 -0.91 -8.02 -29.47
C ARG A 106 0.20 -9.05 -29.73
N ASP A 107 0.65 -9.75 -28.69
CA ASP A 107 1.70 -10.76 -28.81
C ASP A 107 1.28 -11.89 -29.75
N SER A 108 0.02 -12.33 -29.66
CA SER A 108 -0.53 -13.36 -30.56
C SER A 108 -0.53 -12.91 -32.03
N LEU A 109 -0.84 -11.64 -32.30
CA LEU A 109 -0.84 -11.09 -33.65
C LEU A 109 0.59 -10.93 -34.19
N ASP A 110 1.52 -10.50 -33.36
CA ASP A 110 2.93 -10.35 -33.75
C ASP A 110 3.59 -11.70 -33.98
N ALA A 111 3.28 -12.72 -33.18
CA ALA A 111 3.69 -14.10 -33.42
C ALA A 111 3.18 -14.64 -34.76
N ARG A 112 1.88 -14.44 -35.07
CA ARG A 112 1.29 -14.81 -36.37
C ARG A 112 1.96 -14.10 -37.54
N ARG A 113 2.28 -12.81 -37.40
CA ARG A 113 2.99 -12.04 -38.44
C ARG A 113 4.40 -12.57 -38.69
N ARG A 114 5.12 -12.95 -37.63
CA ARG A 114 6.45 -13.57 -37.74
C ARG A 114 6.39 -14.91 -38.47
N ALA A 115 5.49 -15.81 -38.06
CA ALA A 115 5.29 -17.10 -38.72
C ALA A 115 4.92 -16.95 -40.22
N ASN A 116 4.02 -16.02 -40.55
CA ASN A 116 3.67 -15.73 -41.95
C ASN A 116 4.86 -15.18 -42.74
N ARG A 117 5.71 -14.33 -42.14
CA ARG A 117 6.91 -13.81 -42.79
C ARG A 117 7.92 -14.92 -43.07
N GLU A 118 8.18 -15.78 -42.09
CA GLU A 118 9.07 -16.94 -42.23
C GLU A 118 8.57 -17.87 -43.33
N GLN A 119 7.26 -18.16 -43.35
CA GLN A 119 6.66 -18.96 -44.40
C GLN A 119 6.88 -18.34 -45.79
N ARG A 120 6.64 -17.04 -45.95
CA ARG A 120 6.88 -16.33 -47.23
C ARG A 120 8.35 -16.37 -47.66
N ILE A 121 9.29 -16.31 -46.73
CA ILE A 121 10.72 -16.42 -47.03
C ILE A 121 11.05 -17.85 -47.50
N ARG A 122 10.53 -18.87 -46.80
CA ARG A 122 10.69 -20.29 -47.21
C ARG A 122 10.13 -20.55 -48.60
N ASP A 123 8.93 -20.04 -48.87
CA ASP A 123 8.26 -20.21 -50.16
C ASP A 123 9.00 -19.48 -51.30
N ALA A 124 9.52 -18.27 -51.04
CA ALA A 124 10.24 -17.48 -52.03
C ALA A 124 11.66 -18.00 -52.31
N PHE A 125 12.29 -18.64 -51.32
CA PHE A 125 13.67 -19.13 -51.42
C PHE A 125 13.76 -20.61 -51.00
N PRO A 126 13.24 -21.54 -51.81
CA PRO A 126 13.13 -22.96 -51.45
C PRO A 126 14.50 -23.64 -51.22
N LYS A 127 15.58 -23.13 -51.83
CA LYS A 127 16.96 -23.60 -51.60
C LYS A 127 17.67 -22.91 -50.44
N ALA A 128 17.10 -21.86 -49.86
CA ALA A 128 17.65 -21.21 -48.66
C ALA A 128 17.29 -21.94 -47.36
N GLY A 129 16.44 -22.98 -47.41
CA GLY A 129 16.11 -23.82 -46.27
C GLY A 129 17.29 -24.63 -45.68
N GLU A 130 18.41 -24.70 -46.39
CA GLU A 130 19.69 -25.25 -45.88
C GLU A 130 20.54 -24.21 -45.14
N VAL A 131 20.27 -22.92 -45.37
CA VAL A 131 20.90 -21.85 -44.60
C VAL A 131 20.05 -21.69 -43.35
N SER A 132 20.55 -22.21 -42.23
CA SER A 132 20.08 -21.78 -40.91
C SER A 132 20.13 -20.26 -40.93
N LEU A 133 18.96 -19.62 -41.02
CA LEU A 133 18.80 -18.22 -40.67
C LEU A 133 19.25 -18.19 -39.22
N HIS A 134 20.53 -17.87 -38.97
CA HIS A 134 20.99 -17.57 -37.64
C HIS A 134 19.99 -16.56 -37.10
N PRO A 135 19.22 -16.91 -36.04
CA PRO A 135 18.42 -15.89 -35.41
C PRO A 135 19.41 -14.79 -35.07
N ARG A 136 19.19 -13.58 -35.60
CA ARG A 136 19.92 -12.42 -35.08
C ARG A 136 19.77 -12.52 -33.56
N PRO A 137 20.85 -12.41 -32.76
CA PRO A 137 20.72 -12.35 -31.32
C PRO A 137 20.03 -11.02 -30.99
N LEU A 138 18.71 -11.02 -31.03
CA LEU A 138 17.85 -9.89 -30.73
C LEU A 138 16.67 -10.46 -29.97
N GLU A 139 16.69 -10.16 -28.66
CA GLU A 139 15.67 -10.45 -27.65
C GLU A 139 15.59 -11.95 -27.24
N PRO A 140 15.78 -12.28 -25.93
CA PRO A 140 15.43 -13.60 -25.43
C PRO A 140 13.98 -13.92 -25.83
N ALA A 141 13.73 -15.15 -26.29
CA ALA A 141 12.41 -15.57 -26.77
C ALA A 141 11.30 -15.40 -25.73
N GLU A 142 11.68 -15.35 -24.45
CA GLU A 142 10.82 -15.09 -23.30
C GLU A 142 11.59 -14.24 -22.28
N LEU A 143 10.93 -13.28 -21.65
CA LEU A 143 11.53 -12.50 -20.57
C LEU A 143 11.92 -13.44 -19.42
N PRO A 144 13.10 -13.28 -18.80
CA PRO A 144 13.48 -14.09 -17.64
C PRO A 144 12.47 -14.03 -16.50
N LEU A 145 11.84 -12.87 -16.31
CA LEU A 145 10.76 -12.67 -15.35
C LEU A 145 9.50 -12.15 -16.06
N THR A 146 8.38 -12.80 -15.77
CA THR A 146 7.03 -12.39 -16.15
C THR A 146 6.17 -12.27 -14.91
N MET A 147 5.17 -11.39 -14.95
CA MET A 147 4.22 -11.26 -13.85
C MET A 147 3.43 -12.57 -13.69
N PRO A 148 3.39 -13.17 -12.48
CA PRO A 148 2.59 -14.37 -12.24
C PRO A 148 1.09 -14.05 -12.23
N ALA A 149 0.28 -15.07 -12.49
CA ALA A 149 -1.17 -15.00 -12.45
C ALA A 149 -1.69 -15.50 -11.09
N TYR A 150 -2.54 -14.71 -10.43
CA TYR A 150 -3.09 -15.03 -9.11
C TYR A 150 -4.55 -15.52 -9.14
N ARG A 151 -5.14 -15.72 -10.33
CA ARG A 151 -6.55 -16.09 -10.50
C ARG A 151 -7.03 -17.28 -9.66
N ASP A 152 -6.17 -18.27 -9.43
CA ASP A 152 -6.48 -19.48 -8.66
C ASP A 152 -5.91 -19.44 -7.23
N VAL A 153 -5.38 -18.30 -6.80
CA VAL A 153 -4.68 -18.10 -5.52
C VAL A 153 -5.46 -17.17 -4.60
N ILE A 154 -6.12 -16.15 -5.15
CA ILE A 154 -6.84 -15.12 -4.39
C ILE A 154 -8.31 -15.06 -4.79
N ASP A 155 -9.16 -14.59 -3.86
CA ASP A 155 -10.56 -14.29 -4.14
C ASP A 155 -10.78 -12.83 -4.60
N GLU A 156 -12.03 -12.49 -4.92
CA GLU A 156 -12.39 -11.15 -5.42
C GLU A 156 -12.14 -10.05 -4.39
N HIS A 157 -12.37 -10.31 -3.09
CA HIS A 157 -12.16 -9.30 -2.05
C HIS A 157 -10.66 -9.04 -1.87
N GLN A 158 -9.85 -10.09 -1.93
CA GLN A 158 -8.40 -9.99 -1.93
C GLN A 158 -7.87 -9.23 -3.17
N LEU A 159 -8.48 -9.44 -4.34
CA LEU A 159 -8.18 -8.67 -5.54
C LEU A 159 -8.51 -7.18 -5.36
N GLU A 160 -9.69 -6.85 -4.81
CA GLU A 160 -10.08 -5.46 -4.53
C GLU A 160 -9.09 -4.77 -3.59
N ASP A 161 -8.66 -5.46 -2.53
CA ASP A 161 -7.66 -4.96 -1.59
C ASP A 161 -6.30 -4.69 -2.30
N LEU A 162 -5.82 -5.62 -3.13
CA LEU A 162 -4.58 -5.43 -3.92
C LEU A 162 -4.69 -4.27 -4.92
N VAL A 163 -5.84 -4.11 -5.59
CA VAL A 163 -6.08 -3.01 -6.51
C VAL A 163 -6.11 -1.67 -5.77
N ALA A 164 -6.77 -1.61 -4.61
CA ALA A 164 -6.77 -0.42 -3.76
C ALA A 164 -5.34 -0.04 -3.35
N TYR A 165 -4.55 -1.03 -2.92
CA TYR A 165 -3.15 -0.82 -2.58
C TYR A 165 -2.30 -0.35 -3.78
N TYR A 166 -2.41 -1.00 -4.93
CA TYR A 166 -1.68 -0.57 -6.14
C TYR A 166 -2.01 0.88 -6.50
N LYS A 167 -3.30 1.25 -6.49
CA LYS A 167 -3.74 2.62 -6.81
C LYS A 167 -3.20 3.65 -5.82
N ALA A 168 -3.10 3.27 -4.55
CA ALA A 168 -2.50 4.11 -3.51
C ALA A 168 -1.00 4.37 -3.77
N VAL A 169 -0.24 3.35 -4.18
CA VAL A 169 1.19 3.49 -4.48
C VAL A 169 1.44 4.20 -5.80
N ALA A 170 0.62 3.90 -6.82
CA ALA A 170 0.78 4.42 -8.17
C ALA A 170 0.33 5.87 -8.35
N ASP A 171 -0.11 6.53 -7.27
CA ASP A 171 -0.77 7.83 -7.31
C ASP A 171 -1.93 7.84 -8.34
N TYR A 172 -2.65 6.71 -8.48
CA TYR A 172 -3.69 6.49 -9.48
C TYR A 172 -5.03 7.15 -9.08
N THR A 173 -4.97 8.41 -8.66
CA THR A 173 -6.14 9.23 -8.33
C THR A 173 -6.16 10.46 -9.23
N GLU A 174 -7.34 10.81 -9.73
CA GLU A 174 -7.59 12.12 -10.37
C GLU A 174 -7.50 13.23 -9.32
N MET A 175 -6.28 13.51 -8.85
CA MET A 175 -6.02 14.47 -7.79
C MET A 175 -6.10 15.90 -8.35
N PRO A 176 -6.95 16.79 -7.82
CA PRO A 176 -6.98 18.20 -8.17
C PRO A 176 -5.62 18.90 -7.97
N GLU A 177 -5.33 19.97 -8.71
CA GLU A 177 -3.99 20.59 -8.69
C GLU A 177 -3.61 21.19 -7.32
N ASP A 178 -4.58 21.67 -6.55
CA ASP A 178 -4.39 22.12 -5.16
C ASP A 178 -3.99 20.96 -4.23
N ALA A 179 -4.70 19.83 -4.28
CA ALA A 179 -4.29 18.62 -3.58
C ALA A 179 -2.91 18.12 -4.05
N ARG A 180 -2.61 18.23 -5.35
CA ARG A 180 -1.31 17.85 -5.93
C ARG A 180 -0.15 18.71 -5.41
N ARG A 181 -0.37 20.00 -5.15
CA ARG A 181 0.63 20.86 -4.49
C ARG A 181 0.93 20.36 -3.08
N GLY A 182 -0.10 20.07 -2.30
CA GLY A 182 0.03 19.50 -0.96
C GLY A 182 0.73 18.14 -0.93
N TYR A 183 0.40 17.25 -1.86
CA TYR A 183 1.09 15.98 -2.05
C TYR A 183 2.59 16.21 -2.28
N ARG A 184 2.97 17.10 -3.20
CA ARG A 184 4.38 17.38 -3.50
C ARG A 184 5.11 17.99 -2.30
N ALA A 185 4.46 18.86 -1.54
CA ALA A 185 4.98 19.42 -0.31
C ALA A 185 5.20 18.34 0.76
N ALA A 186 4.21 17.47 0.98
CA ALA A 186 4.33 16.34 1.90
C ALA A 186 5.46 15.38 1.50
N ARG A 187 5.59 15.09 0.20
CA ARG A 187 6.68 14.27 -0.33
C ARG A 187 8.05 14.89 -0.10
N SER A 188 8.21 16.19 -0.39
CA SER A 188 9.50 16.88 -0.27
C SER A 188 9.96 17.02 1.17
N LEU A 189 9.01 17.09 2.12
CA LEU A 189 9.28 17.09 3.56
C LEU A 189 9.49 15.69 4.15
N GLY A 190 9.33 14.64 3.35
CA GLY A 190 9.53 13.25 3.77
C GLY A 190 8.39 12.67 4.62
N CYS A 191 7.21 13.29 4.63
CA CYS A 191 6.06 12.83 5.42
C CYS A 191 5.68 11.37 5.10
N PHE A 192 5.73 11.01 3.81
CA PHE A 192 5.45 9.67 3.30
C PHE A 192 6.44 8.60 3.76
N GLY A 193 7.60 8.98 4.30
CA GLY A 193 8.53 8.02 4.90
C GLY A 193 7.95 7.32 6.14
N CYS A 194 7.05 8.00 6.88
CA CYS A 194 6.37 7.44 8.05
C CYS A 194 4.89 7.13 7.79
N HIS A 195 4.20 7.97 7.02
CA HIS A 195 2.78 7.77 6.71
C HIS A 195 2.53 6.89 5.47
N GLY A 196 3.60 6.43 4.81
CA GLY A 196 3.55 5.61 3.61
C GLY A 196 3.28 6.36 2.33
N PRO A 197 3.26 5.64 1.18
CA PRO A 197 2.91 6.19 -0.12
C PRO A 197 1.58 6.97 -0.05
N GLY A 198 1.60 8.24 -0.44
CA GLY A 198 0.42 9.12 -0.39
C GLY A 198 -0.19 9.33 1.00
N GLY A 199 0.48 8.95 2.09
CA GLY A 199 -0.11 9.01 3.44
C GLY A 199 -1.18 7.94 3.70
N LEU A 200 -1.20 6.88 2.90
CA LEU A 200 -2.22 5.84 2.92
C LEU A 200 -1.82 4.61 3.74
N LEU A 201 -0.54 4.46 4.09
CA LEU A 201 0.01 3.24 4.68
C LEU A 201 1.05 3.54 5.77
N GLY A 202 0.60 3.58 7.01
CA GLY A 202 1.48 3.74 8.16
C GLY A 202 2.63 2.76 8.26
N VAL A 203 3.82 3.23 8.67
CA VAL A 203 4.87 2.32 9.16
C VAL A 203 4.56 1.81 10.56
N ASP A 204 5.09 0.64 10.91
CA ASP A 204 5.03 0.12 12.28
C ASP A 204 5.59 1.13 13.29
N ASN A 205 4.87 1.29 14.40
CA ASN A 205 5.22 2.18 15.49
C ASN A 205 5.02 1.47 16.82
N PRO A 206 6.02 0.68 17.25
CA PRO A 206 5.95 -0.05 18.51
C PRO A 206 5.56 0.88 19.67
N ARG A 207 4.67 0.38 20.54
CA ARG A 207 4.15 1.07 21.73
C ARG A 207 3.25 2.29 21.45
N SER A 208 2.91 2.58 20.19
CA SER A 208 1.78 3.46 19.88
C SER A 208 0.45 2.76 20.25
N PHE A 209 -0.67 3.49 20.19
CA PHE A 209 -1.98 2.93 20.57
C PHE A 209 -2.42 1.80 19.63
N LYS A 210 -2.37 2.05 18.31
CA LYS A 210 -2.75 1.10 17.25
C LYS A 210 -1.56 0.24 16.76
N GLY A 211 -0.33 0.55 17.17
CA GLY A 211 0.88 -0.18 16.80
C GLY A 211 1.56 0.28 15.52
N TYR A 212 1.00 1.27 14.82
CA TYR A 212 1.53 1.85 13.58
C TYR A 212 1.32 3.38 13.56
N VAL A 213 1.90 4.05 12.56
CA VAL A 213 1.67 5.48 12.28
C VAL A 213 0.35 5.61 11.51
N PRO A 214 -0.62 6.42 11.93
CA PRO A 214 -1.92 6.44 11.29
C PRO A 214 -1.86 6.93 9.82
N PRO A 215 -2.65 6.34 8.90
CA PRO A 215 -2.90 6.93 7.59
C PRO A 215 -3.69 8.24 7.72
N TRP A 216 -3.81 8.97 6.62
CA TRP A 216 -4.52 10.25 6.53
C TRP A 216 -5.99 10.11 6.11
N ARG A 217 -6.51 8.86 6.05
CA ARG A 217 -7.91 8.56 5.77
C ARG A 217 -8.38 7.35 6.60
N GLY A 218 -9.69 7.13 6.59
CA GLY A 218 -10.32 6.00 7.25
C GLY A 218 -10.61 6.22 8.74
N PRO A 219 -11.15 5.20 9.43
CA PRO A 219 -11.67 5.31 10.80
C PRO A 219 -10.61 5.77 11.81
N ASP A 220 -9.40 5.21 11.74
CA ASP A 220 -8.30 5.58 12.64
C ASP A 220 -7.88 7.06 12.52
N TYR A 221 -7.88 7.61 11.30
CA TYR A 221 -7.66 9.05 11.10
C TYR A 221 -8.75 9.88 11.77
N GLN A 222 -10.01 9.50 11.56
CA GLN A 222 -11.18 10.19 12.12
C GLN A 222 -11.25 10.09 13.66
N GLU A 223 -10.67 9.06 14.27
CA GLU A 223 -10.54 8.94 15.72
C GLU A 223 -9.53 9.94 16.29
N LEU A 224 -8.42 10.15 15.57
CA LEU A 224 -7.29 10.93 16.04
C LEU A 224 -7.44 12.43 15.78
N VAL A 225 -7.94 12.81 14.60
CA VAL A 225 -8.11 14.20 14.17
C VAL A 225 -9.61 14.52 14.07
N LYS A 226 -10.09 15.45 14.89
CA LYS A 226 -11.52 15.83 14.90
C LYS A 226 -11.84 17.07 14.09
N ASN A 227 -10.86 17.92 13.81
CA ASN A 227 -11.02 19.15 13.05
C ASN A 227 -9.66 19.65 12.53
N HIS A 228 -9.74 20.69 11.70
CA HIS A 228 -8.59 21.33 11.07
C HIS A 228 -7.59 21.89 12.09
N ASP A 229 -8.04 22.46 13.21
CA ASP A 229 -7.15 23.00 14.24
C ASP A 229 -6.34 21.90 14.93
N GLU A 230 -6.94 20.73 15.14
CA GLU A 230 -6.23 19.56 15.66
C GLU A 230 -5.19 19.04 14.65
N LEU A 231 -5.53 18.96 13.37
CA LEU A 231 -4.57 18.60 12.31
C LEU A 231 -3.38 19.57 12.31
N ARG A 232 -3.69 20.87 12.31
CA ARG A 232 -2.71 21.95 12.32
C ARG A 232 -1.78 21.87 13.52
N ALA A 233 -2.35 21.71 14.71
CA ALA A 233 -1.57 21.55 15.94
C ALA A 233 -0.67 20.30 15.87
N TRP A 234 -1.17 19.22 15.29
CA TRP A 234 -0.37 18.01 15.17
C TRP A 234 0.82 18.17 14.23
N ILE A 235 0.64 18.81 13.07
CA ILE A 235 1.73 19.07 12.11
C ILE A 235 2.74 20.07 12.71
N LEU A 236 2.26 21.16 13.30
CA LEU A 236 3.13 22.22 13.79
C LEU A 236 3.86 21.85 15.08
N ASP A 237 3.15 21.22 16.02
CA ASP A 237 3.64 21.00 17.38
C ASP A 237 3.96 19.53 17.68
N GLY A 238 3.70 18.62 16.73
CA GLY A 238 3.87 17.18 16.94
C GLY A 238 2.85 16.60 17.94
N ASN A 239 1.83 17.36 18.33
CA ASN A 239 0.90 16.99 19.39
C ASN A 239 -0.48 17.64 19.24
N ILE A 240 -1.53 16.90 19.62
CA ILE A 240 -2.90 17.43 19.75
C ILE A 240 -3.20 17.70 21.24
N PRO A 241 -3.59 18.93 21.63
CA PRO A 241 -3.90 19.26 23.03
C PRO A 241 -4.92 18.31 23.68
N ARG A 242 -6.02 17.99 23.00
CA ARG A 242 -7.04 17.02 23.48
C ARG A 242 -6.45 15.66 23.82
N LEU A 243 -5.58 15.12 22.94
CA LEU A 243 -4.93 13.83 23.16
C LEU A 243 -3.91 13.92 24.31
N ASN A 244 -3.18 15.03 24.40
CA ASN A 244 -2.24 15.23 25.50
C ASN A 244 -2.94 15.44 26.84
N ASP A 245 -4.13 16.03 26.90
CA ASP A 245 -4.87 16.23 28.16
C ASP A 245 -5.52 14.95 28.69
N ASN A 246 -5.85 14.01 27.79
CA ASN A 246 -6.34 12.70 28.17
C ASN A 246 -5.22 11.79 28.71
N ARG A 247 -5.37 11.28 29.93
CA ARG A 247 -4.35 10.44 30.61
C ARG A 247 -3.98 9.18 29.83
N ILE A 248 -4.97 8.54 29.18
CA ILE A 248 -4.77 7.30 28.43
C ILE A 248 -4.06 7.60 27.12
N ALA A 249 -4.53 8.59 26.35
CA ALA A 249 -3.90 8.97 25.09
C ALA A 249 -2.45 9.46 25.33
N ARG A 250 -2.23 10.30 26.34
CA ARG A 250 -0.89 10.74 26.78
C ARG A 250 0.04 9.58 27.11
N PHE A 251 -0.47 8.49 27.72
CA PHE A 251 0.34 7.31 28.03
C PHE A 251 0.93 6.67 26.77
N PHE A 252 0.13 6.50 25.71
CA PHE A 252 0.61 5.94 24.44
C PHE A 252 1.47 6.95 23.67
N MET A 253 1.08 8.22 23.61
CA MET A 253 1.83 9.28 22.92
C MET A 253 3.25 9.47 23.46
N ARG A 254 3.47 9.22 24.76
CA ARG A 254 4.81 9.27 25.37
C ARG A 254 5.66 8.02 25.09
N ARG A 255 5.03 6.87 24.86
CA ARG A 255 5.71 5.56 24.75
C ARG A 255 6.01 5.14 23.32
N GLN A 256 5.26 5.66 22.34
CA GLN A 256 5.51 5.40 20.92
C GLN A 256 6.97 5.70 20.56
N VAL A 257 7.55 4.82 19.74
CA VAL A 257 8.95 4.92 19.30
C VAL A 257 9.08 6.01 18.23
N VAL A 258 8.19 5.98 17.23
CA VAL A 258 8.08 7.02 16.21
C VAL A 258 7.11 8.08 16.72
N ARG A 259 7.56 9.35 16.75
CA ARG A 259 6.75 10.50 17.16
C ARG A 259 6.63 11.46 15.99
N MET A 260 5.46 12.10 15.86
CA MET A 260 5.27 13.14 14.86
C MET A 260 6.24 14.30 15.16
N PRO A 261 7.16 14.64 14.24
CA PRO A 261 8.02 15.79 14.41
C PRO A 261 7.22 17.09 14.31
N ALA A 262 7.67 18.11 15.03
CA ALA A 262 7.09 19.44 14.99
C ALA A 262 7.67 20.23 13.81
N TYR A 263 6.81 20.73 12.92
CA TYR A 263 7.22 21.55 11.77
C TYR A 263 7.09 23.06 12.00
N ARG A 264 6.72 23.50 13.20
CA ARG A 264 6.68 24.93 13.54
C ARG A 264 8.04 25.58 13.32
N GLY A 265 8.06 26.63 12.50
CA GLY A 265 9.29 27.33 12.12
C GLY A 265 10.16 26.59 11.11
N VAL A 266 9.78 25.38 10.67
CA VAL A 266 10.44 24.62 9.61
C VAL A 266 9.76 24.86 8.26
N ILE A 267 8.42 24.95 8.26
CA ILE A 267 7.62 25.17 7.05
C ILE A 267 6.95 26.55 7.07
N ALA A 268 6.75 27.12 5.89
CA ALA A 268 5.96 28.35 5.72
C ALA A 268 4.46 28.07 5.87
N ASP A 269 3.69 29.07 6.28
CA ASP A 269 2.22 28.94 6.42
C ASP A 269 1.54 28.53 5.12
N SER A 270 2.05 28.95 3.97
CA SER A 270 1.55 28.54 2.65
C SER A 270 1.76 27.06 2.39
N THR A 271 2.93 26.52 2.72
CA THR A 271 3.25 25.09 2.57
C THR A 271 2.39 24.24 3.51
N LEU A 272 2.16 24.72 4.74
CA LEU A 272 1.24 24.08 5.67
C LEU A 272 -0.17 24.01 5.10
N ALA A 273 -0.70 25.12 4.56
CA ALA A 273 -2.03 25.15 3.96
C ALA A 273 -2.16 24.20 2.76
N GLU A 274 -1.10 24.04 1.95
CA GLU A 274 -1.09 23.06 0.86
C GLU A 274 -1.20 21.63 1.40
N ILE A 275 -0.42 21.28 2.43
CA ILE A 275 -0.46 19.95 3.07
C ILE A 275 -1.82 19.68 3.72
N GLU A 276 -2.35 20.64 4.47
CA GLU A 276 -3.69 20.57 5.07
C GLU A 276 -4.75 20.32 3.99
N GLY A 277 -4.69 21.04 2.86
CA GLY A 277 -5.59 20.84 1.73
C GLY A 277 -5.49 19.45 1.10
N TYR A 278 -4.29 18.89 0.99
CA TYR A 278 -4.12 17.51 0.52
C TYR A 278 -4.72 16.48 1.49
N ILE A 279 -4.46 16.60 2.79
CA ILE A 279 -4.98 15.69 3.81
C ILE A 279 -6.52 15.78 3.87
N ASP A 280 -7.08 16.99 3.77
CA ASP A 280 -8.52 17.22 3.73
C ASP A 280 -9.16 16.57 2.50
N TRP A 281 -8.55 16.71 1.32
CA TRP A 281 -9.02 16.04 0.10
C TRP A 281 -8.95 14.51 0.25
N LEU A 282 -7.81 13.99 0.68
CA LEU A 282 -7.56 12.56 0.82
C LEU A 282 -8.48 11.89 1.85
N SER A 283 -8.76 12.57 2.97
CA SER A 283 -9.63 12.06 4.03
C SER A 283 -11.11 12.00 3.64
N ARG A 284 -11.53 12.75 2.60
CA ARG A 284 -12.91 12.82 2.10
C ARG A 284 -13.19 11.84 0.96
N ASP A 285 -12.22 11.56 0.09
CA ASP A 285 -12.34 10.62 -1.05
C ASP A 285 -12.38 9.13 -0.62
N GLY A 286 -12.91 8.85 0.57
CA GLY A 286 -13.08 7.53 1.16
C GLY A 286 -14.40 7.26 1.84
N SER A 287 -15.41 8.08 1.58
CA SER A 287 -16.82 7.78 1.86
C SER A 287 -17.50 7.18 0.64
#